data_AF-A0A317IB32-F1
#
_entry.id   AF-A0A317IB32-F1
#
_cell.length_a   1.000
_cell.length_b   1.000
_cell.length_c   1.000
_cell.angle_alpha   90.00
_cell.angle_beta   90.00
_cell.angle_gamma   90.00
#
_symmetry.space_group_name_H-M   'P 1'
#
loop_
_entity.id
_entity.type
_entity.pdbx_description
1 polymer ?
#
loop_
_entity_poly.entity_id
_entity_poly.type
_entity_poly.pdbx_seq_one_letter_code
_entity_poly.pdbx_strand_id
1 'polypeptide(L)'
;MKKYFLSAIVLAWGQIIFGQANDFRNPSIDVQHYDFKIKLSDADDHIEGEAVIQVKFLKNSTSLAFDLTQKNSSGKGMVVSSVKEKDQSLNFSQEQNILKITLSNNANVGDIREFEIVYAGVPSDGMIISRNKFGKRTFFADNWPNRAHNWIPCNDHPSDKASVEFEVTAPAHYQVVGNGILIEETTIDEKSKFTHWKEDVVIPTKVMAIGVAEFAIHYSGNVGNVPVYSWVFPENKKEGFYDYDQAPDIMPFYISKFGPYPYLKLAN
;
A
#
# COMPACT_ATOMS: atom_id res chain seq x y z
N MET A 1 -69.73 15.48 -5.16
CA MET A 1 -68.44 15.06 -4.57
C MET A 1 -67.52 14.58 -5.70
N LYS A 2 -66.52 15.40 -6.09
CA LYS A 2 -65.55 15.06 -7.14
C LYS A 2 -64.44 14.20 -6.51
N LYS A 3 -64.21 13.00 -7.06
CA LYS A 3 -63.09 12.12 -6.66
C LYS A 3 -61.89 12.41 -7.56
N TYR A 4 -60.81 12.91 -6.98
CA TYR A 4 -59.53 13.09 -7.67
C TYR A 4 -58.75 11.78 -7.59
N PHE A 5 -58.34 11.24 -8.74
CA PHE A 5 -57.36 10.15 -8.83
C PHE A 5 -55.96 10.78 -8.78
N LEU A 6 -55.20 10.49 -7.71
CA LEU A 6 -53.78 10.81 -7.63
C LEU A 6 -53.00 9.64 -8.23
N SER A 7 -52.35 9.85 -9.38
CA SER A 7 -51.39 8.91 -9.95
C SER A 7 -50.02 9.18 -9.31
N ALA A 8 -49.53 8.25 -8.48
CA ALA A 8 -48.18 8.31 -7.94
C ALA A 8 -47.19 7.77 -8.99
N ILE A 9 -46.35 8.65 -9.53
CA ILE A 9 -45.19 8.25 -10.35
C ILE A 9 -44.04 7.95 -9.39
N VAL A 10 -43.68 6.68 -9.26
CA VAL A 10 -42.47 6.25 -8.56
C VAL A 10 -41.32 6.31 -9.57
N LEU A 11 -40.49 7.35 -9.47
CA LEU A 11 -39.21 7.42 -10.17
C LEU A 11 -38.19 6.57 -9.41
N ALA A 12 -37.96 5.35 -9.87
CA ALA A 12 -36.86 4.53 -9.40
C ALA A 12 -35.54 5.10 -9.93
N TRP A 13 -34.80 5.79 -9.05
CA TRP A 13 -33.40 6.14 -9.31
C TRP A 13 -32.55 4.87 -9.20
N GLY A 14 -32.29 4.22 -10.32
CA GLY A 14 -31.28 3.18 -10.40
C GLY A 14 -29.90 3.81 -10.21
N GLN A 15 -29.33 3.68 -9.01
CA GLN A 15 -27.90 3.88 -8.80
C GLN A 15 -27.19 2.79 -9.61
N ILE A 16 -26.49 3.19 -10.67
CA ILE A 16 -25.53 2.31 -11.34
C ILE A 16 -24.40 2.11 -10.32
N ILE A 17 -24.38 0.96 -9.66
CA ILE A 17 -23.24 0.53 -8.85
C ILE A 17 -22.14 0.19 -9.85
N PHE A 18 -21.23 1.14 -10.06
CA PHE A 18 -19.94 0.82 -10.67
C PHE A 18 -19.16 -0.01 -9.64
N GLY A 19 -19.27 -1.34 -9.75
CA GLY A 19 -18.27 -2.22 -9.17
C GLY A 19 -16.90 -1.91 -9.77
N GLN A 20 -15.81 -2.28 -9.09
CA GLN A 20 -14.50 -2.32 -9.75
C GLN A 20 -14.68 -3.04 -11.09
N ALA A 21 -14.21 -2.42 -12.18
CA ALA A 21 -14.27 -3.03 -13.49
C ALA A 21 -13.72 -4.45 -13.38
N ASN A 22 -14.48 -5.45 -13.87
CA ASN A 22 -14.06 -6.86 -13.93
C ASN A 22 -12.81 -7.08 -14.81
N ASP A 23 -12.19 -6.01 -15.32
CA ASP A 23 -10.95 -6.08 -16.06
C ASP A 23 -9.80 -6.30 -15.08
N PHE A 24 -9.21 -7.49 -15.15
CA PHE A 24 -7.86 -7.72 -14.66
C PHE A 24 -6.97 -6.64 -15.28
N ARG A 25 -6.43 -5.72 -14.47
CA ARG A 25 -5.65 -4.58 -14.98
C ARG A 25 -4.40 -5.00 -15.76
N ASN A 26 -3.80 -6.13 -15.40
CA ASN A 26 -2.73 -6.73 -16.19
C ASN A 26 -2.74 -8.28 -16.15
N PRO A 27 -3.57 -8.97 -16.97
CA PRO A 27 -3.67 -10.43 -16.96
C PRO A 27 -2.49 -11.13 -17.64
N SER A 28 -1.49 -10.38 -18.09
CA SER A 28 -0.30 -10.91 -18.76
C SER A 28 0.86 -11.20 -17.82
N ILE A 29 0.73 -10.78 -16.55
CA ILE A 29 1.72 -10.99 -15.50
C ILE A 29 1.04 -11.47 -14.21
N ASP A 30 1.86 -12.02 -13.32
CA ASP A 30 1.54 -12.38 -11.94
C ASP A 30 2.67 -11.82 -11.07
N VAL A 31 2.39 -10.85 -10.21
CA VAL A 31 3.44 -10.22 -9.40
C VAL A 31 3.78 -11.11 -8.22
N GLN A 32 5.05 -11.48 -8.09
CA GLN A 32 5.51 -12.41 -7.05
C GLN A 32 5.93 -11.68 -5.77
N HIS A 33 6.58 -10.52 -5.93
CA HIS A 33 7.16 -9.76 -4.85
C HIS A 33 7.25 -8.27 -5.17
N TYR A 34 7.06 -7.44 -4.16
CA TYR A 34 7.37 -6.02 -4.17
C TYR A 34 8.38 -5.72 -3.07
N ASP A 35 9.39 -4.93 -3.37
CA ASP A 35 10.21 -4.22 -2.39
C ASP A 35 10.10 -2.71 -2.67
N PHE A 36 9.55 -1.98 -1.70
CA PHE A 36 9.33 -0.54 -1.80
C PHE A 36 10.24 0.21 -0.83
N LYS A 37 11.22 0.92 -1.38
CA LYS A 37 12.05 1.89 -0.66
C LYS A 37 11.38 3.24 -0.74
N ILE A 38 10.96 3.77 0.41
CA ILE A 38 10.19 5.01 0.51
C ILE A 38 10.92 5.99 1.42
N LYS A 39 11.14 7.21 0.92
CA LYS A 39 11.72 8.30 1.71
C LYS A 39 10.70 9.42 1.92
N LEU A 40 10.50 9.77 3.19
CA LEU A 40 9.52 10.74 3.66
C LEU A 40 10.21 11.98 4.25
N SER A 41 9.51 13.11 4.26
CA SER A 41 10.03 14.36 4.82
C SER A 41 8.94 15.19 5.52
N ASP A 42 9.34 16.02 6.48
CA ASP A 42 8.46 17.04 7.07
C ASP A 42 8.40 18.35 6.29
N ALA A 43 9.26 18.53 5.29
CA ALA A 43 9.35 19.78 4.55
C ALA A 43 8.11 20.01 3.68
N ASP A 44 7.64 18.95 3.03
CA ASP A 44 6.50 18.96 2.13
C ASP A 44 5.93 17.54 1.96
N ASP A 45 4.85 17.42 1.19
CA ASP A 45 4.16 16.16 0.90
C ASP A 45 4.85 15.34 -0.22
N HIS A 46 6.08 15.72 -0.61
CA HIS A 46 6.84 14.98 -1.61
C HIS A 46 7.43 13.71 -1.01
N ILE A 47 7.31 12.60 -1.75
CA ILE A 47 7.96 11.33 -1.45
C ILE A 47 8.92 10.96 -2.57
N GLU A 48 10.03 10.34 -2.20
CA GLU A 48 10.94 9.67 -3.14
C GLU A 48 10.75 8.16 -2.98
N GLY A 49 10.68 7.44 -4.10
CA GLY A 49 10.43 6.00 -4.13
C GLY A 49 11.37 5.27 -5.08
N GLU A 50 11.80 4.09 -4.66
CA GLU A 50 12.39 3.06 -5.51
C GLU A 50 11.59 1.78 -5.30
N ALA A 51 11.05 1.21 -6.37
CA ALA A 51 10.30 -0.04 -6.33
C ALA A 51 11.07 -1.11 -7.09
N VAL A 52 11.30 -2.25 -6.45
CA VAL A 52 11.78 -3.48 -7.08
C VAL A 52 10.59 -4.43 -7.18
N ILE A 53 10.22 -4.79 -8.41
CA ILE A 53 9.02 -5.59 -8.66
C ILE A 53 9.42 -6.85 -9.42
N GLN A 54 9.23 -8.01 -8.77
CA GLN A 54 9.44 -9.30 -9.39
C GLN A 54 8.13 -9.81 -9.99
N VAL A 55 8.13 -10.06 -11.29
CA VAL A 55 6.94 -10.50 -12.04
C VAL A 55 7.19 -11.79 -12.78
N LYS A 56 6.18 -12.64 -12.82
CA LYS A 56 6.11 -13.81 -13.68
C LYS A 56 5.26 -13.49 -14.91
N PHE A 57 5.80 -13.68 -16.09
CA PHE A 57 5.06 -13.48 -17.34
C PHE A 57 4.13 -14.67 -17.63
N LEU A 58 2.85 -14.40 -17.83
CA LEU A 58 1.82 -15.40 -18.17
C LEU A 58 1.58 -15.52 -19.68
N LYS A 59 2.12 -14.58 -20.45
CA LYS A 59 2.04 -14.51 -21.92
C LYS A 59 3.40 -14.08 -22.49
N ASN A 60 3.65 -14.42 -23.74
CA ASN A 60 4.77 -13.83 -24.47
C ASN A 60 4.52 -12.33 -24.63
N SER A 61 5.49 -11.51 -24.23
CA SER A 61 5.30 -10.07 -24.12
C SER A 61 6.53 -9.31 -24.62
N THR A 62 6.29 -8.16 -25.25
CA THR A 62 7.33 -7.18 -25.64
C THR A 62 7.34 -5.95 -24.75
N SER A 63 6.32 -5.82 -23.89
CA SER A 63 6.16 -4.74 -22.92
C SER A 63 5.40 -5.24 -21.69
N LEU A 64 5.54 -4.54 -20.58
CA LEU A 64 4.65 -4.67 -19.41
C LEU A 64 4.11 -3.31 -19.00
N ALA A 65 3.11 -3.30 -18.13
CA ALA A 65 2.53 -2.08 -17.58
C ALA A 65 2.30 -2.24 -16.07
N PHE A 66 2.61 -1.18 -15.32
CA PHE A 66 2.20 -1.02 -13.93
C PHE A 66 1.26 0.18 -13.83
N ASP A 67 0.31 0.11 -12.90
CA ASP A 67 -0.47 1.26 -12.51
C ASP A 67 0.40 2.21 -11.69
N LEU A 68 0.50 3.46 -12.13
CA LEU A 68 1.10 4.57 -11.39
C LEU A 68 0.55 5.91 -11.89
N THR A 69 -0.19 6.62 -11.03
CA THR A 69 -0.79 7.92 -11.35
C THR A 69 0.30 8.94 -11.67
N GLN A 70 0.30 9.41 -12.92
CA GLN A 70 1.17 10.47 -13.42
C GLN A 70 0.87 11.79 -12.72
N LYS A 71 1.92 12.59 -12.51
CA LYS A 71 1.76 13.97 -12.06
C LYS A 71 0.83 14.77 -12.99
N ASN A 72 -0.25 15.28 -12.41
CA ASN A 72 -1.28 16.05 -13.09
C ASN A 72 -1.07 17.58 -12.93
N SER A 73 -1.97 18.36 -13.52
CA SER A 73 -1.91 19.84 -13.50
C SER A 73 -2.06 20.47 -12.12
N SER A 74 -2.58 19.75 -11.12
CA SER A 74 -2.62 20.20 -9.72
C SER A 74 -1.30 19.99 -8.97
N GLY A 75 -0.31 19.39 -9.63
CA GLY A 75 1.01 19.10 -9.04
C GLY A 75 1.07 17.77 -8.26
N LYS A 76 -0.05 17.04 -8.16
CA LYS A 76 -0.13 15.72 -7.52
C LYS A 76 0.02 14.58 -8.52
N GLY A 77 0.49 13.43 -8.04
CA GLY A 77 0.89 12.25 -8.80
C GLY A 77 2.41 12.08 -8.82
N MET A 78 2.84 10.94 -9.36
CA MET A 78 4.22 10.49 -9.36
C MET A 78 4.87 10.69 -10.73
N VAL A 79 6.17 10.92 -10.73
CA VAL A 79 7.01 11.05 -11.92
C VAL A 79 8.09 9.99 -11.88
N VAL A 80 8.10 9.10 -12.88
CA VAL A 80 9.15 8.09 -13.03
C VAL A 80 10.37 8.70 -13.70
N SER A 81 11.54 8.54 -13.10
CA SER A 81 12.81 9.06 -13.61
C SER A 81 13.70 7.96 -14.21
N SER A 82 13.54 6.71 -13.77
CA SER A 82 14.31 5.58 -14.27
C SER A 82 13.53 4.28 -14.17
N VAL A 83 13.70 3.42 -15.16
CA VAL A 83 13.30 2.01 -15.13
C VAL A 83 14.48 1.17 -15.58
N LYS A 84 14.81 0.13 -14.82
CA LYS A 84 15.88 -0.82 -15.16
C LYS A 84 15.42 -2.26 -15.00
N GLU A 85 16.10 -3.14 -15.72
CA GLU A 85 16.11 -4.58 -15.49
C GLU A 85 17.59 -4.97 -15.33
N LYS A 86 18.00 -5.31 -14.10
CA LYS A 86 19.42 -5.43 -13.73
C LYS A 86 20.17 -4.12 -14.05
N ASP A 87 21.35 -4.20 -14.65
CA ASP A 87 22.14 -3.03 -15.04
C ASP A 87 21.65 -2.33 -16.33
N GLN A 88 20.58 -2.81 -16.96
CA GLN A 88 20.10 -2.28 -18.24
C GLN A 88 18.93 -1.31 -18.06
N SER A 89 19.12 -0.05 -18.46
CA SER A 89 18.03 0.93 -18.57
C SER A 89 17.02 0.52 -19.64
N LEU A 90 15.73 0.63 -19.31
CA LEU A 90 14.62 0.33 -20.20
C LEU A 90 13.92 1.61 -20.66
N ASN A 91 13.38 1.57 -21.88
CA ASN A 91 12.51 2.63 -22.38
C ASN A 91 11.13 2.49 -21.73
N PHE A 92 10.56 3.61 -21.27
CA PHE A 92 9.23 3.63 -20.68
C PHE A 92 8.45 4.88 -21.11
N SER A 93 7.13 4.80 -21.02
CA SER A 93 6.23 5.94 -21.09
C SER A 93 5.30 5.93 -19.88
N GLN A 94 4.95 7.11 -19.38
CA GLN A 94 3.99 7.27 -18.30
C GLN A 94 2.85 8.16 -18.80
N GLU A 95 1.64 7.60 -18.87
CA GLU A 95 0.45 8.26 -19.39
C GLU A 95 -0.73 8.01 -18.47
N GLN A 96 -1.35 9.08 -17.97
CA GLN A 96 -2.49 9.01 -17.05
C GLN A 96 -2.16 8.20 -15.79
N ASN A 97 -2.63 6.96 -15.69
CA ASN A 97 -2.42 6.09 -14.53
C ASN A 97 -1.54 4.88 -14.86
N ILE A 98 -0.88 4.87 -16.03
CA ILE A 98 -0.15 3.71 -16.53
C ILE A 98 1.31 4.07 -16.79
N LEU A 99 2.21 3.32 -16.18
CA LEU A 99 3.63 3.23 -16.55
C LEU A 99 3.81 2.03 -17.47
N LYS A 100 4.08 2.27 -18.75
CA LYS A 100 4.38 1.23 -19.74
C LYS A 100 5.87 1.11 -19.93
N ILE A 101 6.39 -0.10 -19.79
CA ILE A 101 7.82 -0.42 -19.91
C ILE A 101 8.01 -1.29 -21.16
N THR A 102 8.93 -0.88 -22.04
CA THR A 102 9.33 -1.66 -23.21
C THR A 102 10.47 -2.59 -22.84
N LEU A 103 10.29 -3.89 -23.08
CA LEU A 103 11.32 -4.88 -22.76
C LEU A 103 12.44 -4.83 -23.79
N SER A 104 13.69 -4.90 -23.33
CA SER A 104 14.86 -4.99 -24.22
C SER A 104 14.90 -6.29 -25.00
N ASN A 105 14.44 -7.38 -24.37
CA ASN A 105 14.24 -8.69 -24.98
C ASN A 105 12.84 -9.19 -24.63
N ASN A 106 12.16 -9.80 -25.60
CA ASN A 106 10.83 -10.38 -25.39
C ASN A 106 10.85 -11.32 -24.17
N ALA A 107 9.82 -11.21 -23.33
CA ALA A 107 9.55 -12.18 -22.28
C ALA A 107 8.76 -13.35 -22.85
N ASN A 108 9.15 -14.57 -22.48
CA ASN A 108 8.39 -15.77 -22.76
C ASN A 108 7.44 -16.09 -21.60
N VAL A 109 6.40 -16.88 -21.88
CA VAL A 109 5.56 -17.47 -20.82
C VAL A 109 6.43 -18.20 -19.80
N GLY A 110 6.25 -17.87 -18.53
CA GLY A 110 6.97 -18.49 -17.40
C GLY A 110 8.25 -17.75 -17.00
N ASP A 111 8.74 -16.78 -17.79
CA ASP A 111 9.88 -15.95 -17.40
C ASP A 111 9.56 -15.23 -16.08
N ILE A 112 10.52 -15.25 -15.14
CA ILE A 112 10.50 -14.40 -13.94
C ILE A 112 11.54 -13.32 -14.13
N ARG A 113 11.13 -12.06 -14.02
CA ARG A 113 11.96 -10.88 -14.23
C ARG A 113 11.74 -9.87 -13.13
N GLU A 114 12.73 -9.03 -12.93
CA GLU A 114 12.74 -8.01 -11.87
C GLU A 114 12.96 -6.65 -12.50
N PHE A 115 12.15 -5.69 -12.07
CA PHE A 115 12.16 -4.33 -12.58
C PHE A 115 12.39 -3.35 -11.43
N GLU A 116 13.40 -2.50 -11.56
CA GLU A 116 13.69 -1.40 -10.64
C GLU A 116 13.10 -0.11 -11.22
N ILE A 117 12.28 0.59 -10.45
CA ILE A 117 11.58 1.81 -10.86
C ILE A 117 11.89 2.91 -9.86
N VAL A 118 12.56 3.97 -10.30
CA VAL A 118 12.82 5.17 -9.49
C VAL A 118 11.81 6.23 -9.84
N TYR A 119 11.13 6.76 -8.83
CA TYR A 119 10.05 7.72 -9.00
C TYR A 119 9.94 8.68 -7.82
N ALA A 120 9.31 9.82 -8.03
CA ALA A 120 9.09 10.80 -6.97
C ALA A 120 7.89 11.70 -7.27
N GLY A 121 7.32 12.33 -6.26
CA GLY A 121 6.17 13.21 -6.42
C GLY A 121 5.36 13.40 -5.16
N VAL A 122 4.23 14.08 -5.29
CA VAL A 122 3.26 14.24 -4.20
C VAL A 122 2.12 13.27 -4.47
N PRO A 123 1.87 12.24 -3.64
CA PRO A 123 0.78 11.31 -3.84
C PRO A 123 -0.54 11.99 -4.19
N SER A 124 -1.22 11.51 -5.25
CA SER A 124 -2.55 12.02 -5.60
C SER A 124 -3.61 11.57 -4.60
N ASP A 125 -3.43 10.37 -4.07
CA ASP A 125 -4.27 9.72 -3.08
C ASP A 125 -3.53 8.48 -2.50
N GLY A 126 -4.20 7.64 -1.72
CA GLY A 126 -3.66 6.36 -1.23
C GLY A 126 -2.68 6.55 -0.07
N MET A 127 -1.60 7.29 -0.27
CA MET A 127 -0.76 7.77 0.83
C MET A 127 -1.35 9.07 1.39
N ILE A 128 -2.00 8.99 2.54
CA ILE A 128 -2.63 10.11 3.23
C ILE A 128 -1.58 10.84 4.05
N ILE A 129 -1.05 11.91 3.47
CA ILE A 129 -0.13 12.84 4.13
C ILE A 129 -0.96 13.98 4.69
N SER A 130 -1.09 14.05 6.01
CA SER A 130 -1.97 15.02 6.67
C SER A 130 -1.54 15.32 8.10
N ARG A 131 -2.43 15.92 8.88
CA ARG A 131 -2.25 16.08 10.32
C ARG A 131 -3.31 15.28 11.08
N ASN A 132 -2.90 14.60 12.14
CA ASN A 132 -3.83 13.94 13.05
C ASN A 132 -4.67 14.97 13.83
N LYS A 133 -5.60 14.50 14.66
CA LYS A 133 -6.49 15.36 15.47
C LYS A 133 -5.78 16.28 16.48
N PHE A 134 -4.48 16.06 16.72
CA PHE A 134 -3.62 16.87 17.58
C PHE A 134 -2.74 17.84 16.79
N GLY A 135 -2.92 17.92 15.47
CA GLY A 135 -2.15 18.80 14.60
C GLY A 135 -0.75 18.28 14.26
N LYS A 136 -0.41 17.04 14.61
CA LYS A 136 0.89 16.42 14.28
C LYS A 136 0.86 15.80 12.89
N ARG A 137 1.94 15.96 12.12
CA ARG A 137 2.05 15.43 10.76
C ARG A 137 2.14 13.90 10.78
N THR A 138 1.52 13.26 9.79
CA THR A 138 1.43 11.80 9.68
C THR A 138 1.37 11.35 8.22
N PHE A 139 1.77 10.10 7.97
CA PHE A 139 1.69 9.45 6.67
C PHE A 139 1.03 8.09 6.86
N PHE A 140 -0.11 7.84 6.21
CA PHE A 140 -0.81 6.57 6.31
C PHE A 140 -1.24 6.08 4.94
N ALA A 141 -0.90 4.84 4.61
CA ALA A 141 -1.45 4.18 3.44
C ALA A 141 -2.92 3.78 3.70
N ASP A 142 -3.79 4.22 2.81
CA ASP A 142 -5.21 3.91 2.68
C ASP A 142 -5.49 3.52 1.22
N ASN A 143 -5.13 2.27 0.90
CA ASN A 143 -5.16 1.77 -0.46
C ASN A 143 -6.54 1.22 -0.88
N TRP A 144 -7.54 1.21 0.01
CA TRP A 144 -8.85 0.68 -0.33
C TRP A 144 -9.66 1.66 -1.21
N PRO A 145 -10.36 1.18 -2.26
CA PRO A 145 -10.37 -0.21 -2.76
C PRO A 145 -9.26 -0.50 -3.79
N ASN A 146 -8.66 0.53 -4.40
CA ASN A 146 -7.62 0.50 -5.42
C ASN A 146 -6.91 1.87 -5.51
N ARG A 147 -6.31 2.32 -4.41
CA ARG A 147 -5.63 3.62 -4.34
C ARG A 147 -4.11 3.50 -4.26
N ALA A 148 -3.57 2.28 -4.27
CA ALA A 148 -2.12 2.03 -4.17
C ALA A 148 -1.34 2.69 -5.32
N HIS A 149 -1.87 2.59 -6.54
CA HIS A 149 -1.23 3.18 -7.74
C HIS A 149 -1.05 4.71 -7.68
N ASN A 150 -1.64 5.40 -6.70
CA ASN A 150 -1.45 6.83 -6.54
C ASN A 150 -0.10 7.21 -5.88
N TRP A 151 0.62 6.24 -5.33
CA TRP A 151 1.89 6.49 -4.62
C TRP A 151 2.94 5.37 -4.77
N ILE A 152 2.57 4.17 -5.23
CA ILE A 152 3.50 3.07 -5.54
C ILE A 152 3.17 2.46 -6.91
N PRO A 153 4.17 2.14 -7.76
CA PRO A 153 3.93 1.39 -8.99
C PRO A 153 3.51 -0.04 -8.65
N CYS A 154 2.36 -0.49 -9.15
CA CYS A 154 1.84 -1.81 -8.83
C CYS A 154 0.87 -2.37 -9.88
N ASN A 155 0.47 -3.63 -9.75
CA ASN A 155 -0.72 -4.16 -10.43
C ASN A 155 -1.92 -4.01 -9.47
N ASP A 156 -2.66 -2.91 -9.57
CA ASP A 156 -3.59 -2.49 -8.51
C ASP A 156 -4.97 -3.15 -8.66
N HIS A 157 -4.99 -4.48 -8.54
CA HIS A 157 -6.19 -5.29 -8.60
C HIS A 157 -6.17 -6.39 -7.51
N PRO A 158 -7.24 -6.59 -6.74
CA PRO A 158 -7.23 -7.47 -5.57
C PRO A 158 -7.06 -8.97 -5.86
N SER A 159 -7.15 -9.38 -7.12
CA SER A 159 -6.91 -10.78 -7.52
C SER A 159 -5.43 -11.12 -7.65
N ASP A 160 -4.57 -10.13 -7.84
CA ASP A 160 -3.12 -10.30 -7.90
C ASP A 160 -2.56 -10.07 -6.48
N LYS A 161 -1.85 -11.07 -5.95
CA LYS A 161 -1.32 -11.03 -4.59
C LYS A 161 0.16 -11.34 -4.63
N ALA A 162 0.93 -10.57 -3.89
CA ALA A 162 2.37 -10.72 -3.81
C ALA A 162 2.83 -10.59 -2.35
N SER A 163 4.01 -11.12 -2.06
CA SER A 163 4.73 -10.73 -0.84
C SER A 163 5.20 -9.29 -0.97
N VAL A 164 5.44 -8.61 0.17
CA VAL A 164 5.84 -7.20 0.16
C VAL A 164 6.86 -6.87 1.24
N GLU A 165 7.82 -6.04 0.88
CA GLU A 165 8.76 -5.39 1.76
C GLU A 165 8.60 -3.86 1.67
N PHE A 166 8.70 -3.20 2.82
CA PHE A 166 8.71 -1.74 2.93
C PHE A 166 9.97 -1.30 3.67
N GLU A 167 10.86 -0.65 2.93
CA GLU A 167 12.08 -0.03 3.42
C GLU A 167 11.86 1.49 3.53
N VAL A 168 11.58 1.96 4.74
CA VAL A 168 11.15 3.35 4.96
C VAL A 168 12.26 4.15 5.62
N THR A 169 12.68 5.22 4.96
CA THR A 169 13.49 6.29 5.57
C THR A 169 12.59 7.46 5.93
N ALA A 170 12.50 7.79 7.21
CA ALA A 170 11.64 8.86 7.73
C ALA A 170 12.39 9.75 8.73
N PRO A 171 11.88 10.97 9.04
CA PRO A 171 12.40 11.78 10.13
C PRO A 171 12.49 11.00 11.46
N ALA A 172 13.60 11.17 12.19
CA ALA A 172 13.98 10.31 13.31
C ALA A 172 12.99 10.28 14.48
N HIS A 173 12.13 11.29 14.61
CA HIS A 173 11.11 11.34 15.67
C HIS A 173 9.89 10.46 15.38
N TYR A 174 9.73 9.98 14.15
CA TYR A 174 8.64 9.07 13.79
C TYR A 174 8.94 7.62 14.14
N GLN A 175 7.87 6.86 14.39
CA GLN A 175 7.87 5.41 14.34
C GLN A 175 7.12 4.99 13.08
N VAL A 176 7.60 3.92 12.45
CA VAL A 176 7.03 3.34 11.22
C VAL A 176 6.47 1.98 11.59
N VAL A 177 5.25 1.69 11.16
CA VAL A 177 4.66 0.35 11.19
C VAL A 177 4.31 -0.05 9.76
N GLY A 178 4.68 -1.25 9.34
CA GLY A 178 4.31 -1.84 8.05
C GLY A 178 3.61 -3.18 8.18
N ASN A 179 3.19 -3.78 7.06
CA ASN A 179 2.77 -5.19 7.04
C ASN A 179 3.90 -6.11 7.51
N GLY A 180 3.55 -7.31 7.98
CA GLY A 180 4.51 -8.31 8.40
C GLY A 180 5.34 -7.92 9.62
N ILE A 181 6.60 -8.37 9.66
CA ILE A 181 7.50 -8.20 10.81
C ILE A 181 8.55 -7.12 10.56
N LEU A 182 9.03 -6.48 11.64
CA LEU A 182 10.15 -5.55 11.58
C LEU A 182 11.45 -6.37 11.48
N ILE A 183 12.16 -6.22 10.38
CA ILE A 183 13.45 -6.88 10.11
C ILE A 183 14.60 -6.03 10.63
N GLU A 184 14.54 -4.73 10.38
CA GLU A 184 15.60 -3.79 10.76
C GLU A 184 14.99 -2.46 11.22
N GLU A 185 15.56 -1.87 12.27
CA GLU A 185 15.42 -0.45 12.58
C GLU A 185 16.79 0.12 12.86
N THR A 186 17.19 1.13 12.09
CA THR A 186 18.53 1.72 12.14
C THR A 186 18.45 3.25 12.13
N THR A 187 19.02 3.90 13.13
CA THR A 187 19.23 5.35 13.11
C THR A 187 20.32 5.67 12.09
N ILE A 188 19.97 6.40 11.02
CA ILE A 188 20.94 6.81 9.99
C ILE A 188 21.77 7.99 10.51
N ASP A 189 21.08 9.01 11.03
CA ASP A 189 21.68 10.21 11.63
C ASP A 189 20.72 10.85 12.66
N GLU A 190 21.06 12.03 13.19
CA GLU A 190 20.22 12.74 14.16
C GLU A 190 18.83 13.14 13.62
N LYS A 191 18.65 13.14 12.29
CA LYS A 191 17.45 13.63 11.61
C LYS A 191 16.62 12.52 10.97
N SER A 192 17.19 11.36 10.70
CA SER A 192 16.55 10.31 9.91
C SER A 192 16.78 8.91 10.48
N LYS A 193 15.75 8.07 10.30
CA LYS A 193 15.73 6.67 10.72
C LYS A 193 15.24 5.80 9.57
N PHE A 194 15.85 4.64 9.45
CA PHE A 194 15.49 3.58 8.52
C PHE A 194 14.72 2.47 9.25
N THR A 195 13.68 1.93 8.62
CA THR A 195 13.01 0.71 9.06
C THR A 195 12.72 -0.19 7.88
N HIS A 196 12.90 -1.50 8.05
CA HIS A 196 12.57 -2.52 7.04
C HIS A 196 11.49 -3.45 7.59
N TRP A 197 10.35 -3.48 6.91
CA TRP A 197 9.22 -4.35 7.23
C TRP A 197 9.01 -5.38 6.14
N LYS A 198 8.72 -6.64 6.51
CA LYS A 198 8.59 -7.75 5.56
C LYS A 198 7.38 -8.62 5.84
N GLU A 199 6.53 -8.79 4.83
CA GLU A 199 5.38 -9.70 4.80
C GLU A 199 5.56 -10.77 3.73
N ASP A 200 5.81 -12.00 4.19
CA ASP A 200 5.94 -13.18 3.30
C ASP A 200 4.59 -13.73 2.85
N VAL A 201 3.50 -13.45 3.58
CA VAL A 201 2.16 -13.89 3.17
C VAL A 201 1.71 -13.03 1.98
N VAL A 202 1.36 -13.68 0.87
CA VAL A 202 0.90 -12.96 -0.32
C VAL A 202 -0.41 -12.21 -0.05
N ILE A 203 -0.38 -10.89 -0.19
CA ILE A 203 -1.51 -10.00 0.04
C ILE A 203 -1.80 -9.14 -1.21
N PRO A 204 -3.05 -8.70 -1.43
CA PRO A 204 -3.34 -7.76 -2.50
C PRO A 204 -2.86 -6.34 -2.15
N THR A 205 -2.53 -5.55 -3.17
CA THR A 205 -2.05 -4.15 -3.05
C THR A 205 -2.93 -3.28 -2.16
N LYS A 206 -4.25 -3.52 -2.16
CA LYS A 206 -5.23 -2.75 -1.37
C LYS A 206 -5.02 -2.82 0.15
N VAL A 207 -4.28 -3.82 0.65
CA VAL A 207 -3.96 -3.98 2.08
C VAL A 207 -2.45 -3.93 2.38
N MET A 208 -1.64 -3.62 1.36
CA MET A 208 -0.24 -3.24 1.57
C MET A 208 -0.24 -1.82 2.14
N ALA A 209 0.28 -1.65 3.36
CA ALA A 209 0.16 -0.43 4.13
C ALA A 209 1.37 -0.20 5.02
N ILE A 210 1.73 1.09 5.12
CA ILE A 210 2.61 1.63 6.16
C ILE A 210 1.87 2.76 6.90
N GLY A 211 2.18 2.92 8.18
CA GLY A 211 1.78 4.04 9.01
C GLY A 211 3.02 4.69 9.63
N VAL A 212 3.15 6.00 9.50
CA VAL A 212 4.28 6.79 9.99
C VAL A 212 3.77 7.99 10.77
N ALA A 213 4.03 7.98 12.08
CA ALA A 213 3.64 9.03 13.00
C ALA A 213 4.48 8.97 14.28
N GLU A 214 4.36 9.99 15.12
CA GLU A 214 4.78 9.86 16.52
C GLU A 214 3.79 8.89 17.18
N PHE A 215 4.25 7.69 17.51
CA PHE A 215 3.45 6.65 18.14
C PHE A 215 3.95 6.33 19.54
N ALA A 216 3.01 6.14 20.47
CA ALA A 216 3.23 5.32 21.64
C ALA A 216 2.88 3.87 21.29
N ILE A 217 3.81 2.95 21.61
CA ILE A 217 3.67 1.53 21.30
C ILE A 217 3.46 0.74 22.59
N HIS A 218 2.46 -0.13 22.61
CA HIS A 218 2.23 -1.11 23.67
C HIS A 218 2.36 -2.52 23.12
N TYR A 219 2.92 -3.41 23.92
CA TYR A 219 2.90 -4.84 23.66
C TYR A 219 1.86 -5.46 24.59
N SER A 220 0.76 -5.93 24.01
CA SER A 220 -0.38 -6.51 24.75
C SER A 220 -0.20 -8.00 25.04
N GLY A 221 0.81 -8.64 24.46
CA GLY A 221 1.13 -10.04 24.69
C GLY A 221 1.23 -10.85 23.41
N ASN A 222 1.25 -12.18 23.57
CA ASN A 222 1.26 -13.13 22.47
C ASN A 222 -0.01 -13.96 22.49
N VAL A 223 -0.53 -14.29 21.32
CA VAL A 223 -1.52 -15.35 21.14
C VAL A 223 -0.87 -16.44 20.29
N GLY A 224 -0.49 -17.54 20.92
CA GLY A 224 0.43 -18.49 20.33
C GLY A 224 1.77 -17.83 20.03
N ASN A 225 2.20 -17.84 18.77
CA ASN A 225 3.43 -17.20 18.30
C ASN A 225 3.22 -15.82 17.67
N VAL A 226 2.00 -15.27 17.76
CA VAL A 226 1.67 -13.97 17.16
C VAL A 226 1.76 -12.89 18.23
N PRO A 227 2.77 -12.01 18.18
CA PRO A 227 2.84 -10.85 19.05
C PRO A 227 1.77 -9.83 18.64
N VAL A 228 1.14 -9.26 19.66
CA VAL A 228 0.07 -8.26 19.55
C VAL A 228 0.59 -6.93 20.09
N TYR A 229 0.51 -5.90 19.25
CA TYR A 229 0.90 -4.54 19.60
C TYR A 229 -0.22 -3.55 19.35
N SER A 230 -0.23 -2.46 20.14
CA SER A 230 -1.06 -1.28 19.92
C SER A 230 -0.20 -0.07 19.60
N TRP A 231 -0.53 0.60 18.52
CA TRP A 231 0.17 1.76 17.99
C TRP A 231 -0.77 2.96 17.99
N VAL A 232 -0.63 3.82 18.99
CA VAL A 232 -1.55 4.94 19.20
C VAL A 232 -0.79 6.26 19.24
N PHE A 233 -1.45 7.37 18.94
CA PHE A 233 -0.83 8.68 19.18
C PHE A 233 -0.54 8.84 20.69
N PRO A 234 0.62 9.41 21.07
CA PRO A 234 1.02 9.58 22.47
C PRO A 234 -0.06 10.22 23.36
N GLU A 235 -0.83 11.16 22.82
CA GLU A 235 -1.93 11.84 23.52
C GLU A 235 -3.12 10.92 23.82
N ASN A 236 -3.23 9.78 23.14
CA ASN A 236 -4.23 8.75 23.38
C ASN A 236 -3.68 7.51 24.09
N LYS A 237 -2.42 7.51 24.52
CA LYS A 237 -1.75 6.35 25.12
C LYS A 237 -2.60 5.63 26.17
N LYS A 238 -3.16 6.36 27.13
CA LYS A 238 -3.89 5.77 28.27
C LYS A 238 -5.15 5.01 27.80
N GLU A 239 -6.05 5.70 27.11
CA GLU A 239 -7.32 5.11 26.68
C GLU A 239 -7.10 4.12 25.53
N GLY A 240 -6.23 4.46 24.57
CA GLY A 240 -5.94 3.60 23.42
C GLY A 240 -5.28 2.28 23.82
N PHE A 241 -4.33 2.28 24.76
CA PHE A 241 -3.76 1.01 25.24
C PHE A 241 -4.79 0.18 25.97
N TYR A 242 -5.65 0.78 26.80
CA TYR A 242 -6.72 0.07 27.51
C TYR A 242 -7.75 -0.53 26.54
N ASP A 243 -8.21 0.26 25.56
CA ASP A 243 -9.24 -0.16 24.61
C ASP A 243 -8.76 -1.29 23.70
N TYR A 244 -7.50 -1.26 23.27
CA TYR A 244 -6.93 -2.27 22.37
C TYR A 244 -6.34 -3.51 23.07
N ASP A 245 -6.15 -3.48 24.39
CA ASP A 245 -5.59 -4.61 25.17
C ASP A 245 -6.48 -5.85 25.16
N GLN A 246 -7.70 -5.74 24.65
CA GLN A 246 -8.65 -6.86 24.53
C GLN A 246 -8.32 -7.79 23.35
N ALA A 247 -7.46 -7.37 22.42
CA ALA A 247 -7.15 -8.14 21.21
C ALA A 247 -6.62 -9.57 21.50
N PRO A 248 -5.71 -9.79 22.48
CA PRO A 248 -5.25 -11.13 22.86
C PRO A 248 -6.35 -12.05 23.40
N ASP A 249 -7.43 -11.51 23.98
CA ASP A 249 -8.58 -12.30 24.46
C ASP A 249 -9.56 -12.64 23.32
N ILE A 250 -9.68 -11.75 22.34
CA ILE A 250 -10.58 -11.89 21.19
C ILE A 250 -10.00 -12.87 20.15
N MET A 251 -8.70 -12.82 19.89
CA MET A 251 -8.10 -13.59 18.80
C MET A 251 -8.22 -15.13 18.97
N PRO A 252 -8.07 -15.72 20.18
CA PRO A 252 -8.32 -17.15 20.42
C PRO A 252 -9.72 -17.59 20.02
N PHE A 253 -10.74 -16.75 20.22
CA PHE A 253 -12.10 -17.07 19.79
C PHE A 253 -12.15 -17.27 18.27
N TYR A 254 -11.66 -16.32 17.48
CA TYR A 254 -11.64 -16.44 16.02
C TYR A 254 -10.77 -17.60 15.54
N ILE A 255 -9.60 -17.81 16.16
CA ILE A 255 -8.71 -18.93 15.83
C ILE A 255 -9.43 -20.27 16.02
N SER A 256 -10.18 -20.42 17.12
CA SER A 256 -10.94 -21.64 17.41
C SER A 256 -12.07 -21.92 16.42
N LYS A 257 -12.57 -20.88 15.72
CA LYS A 257 -13.71 -20.98 14.80
C LYS A 257 -13.31 -21.12 13.35
N PHE A 258 -12.25 -20.42 12.94
CA PHE A 258 -11.90 -20.23 11.52
C PHE A 258 -10.52 -20.77 11.15
N GLY A 259 -9.70 -21.14 12.14
CA GLY A 259 -8.34 -21.65 11.92
C GLY A 259 -7.25 -20.66 12.33
N PRO A 260 -5.97 -21.04 12.19
CA PRO A 260 -4.84 -20.23 12.65
C PRO A 260 -4.83 -18.83 12.05
N TYR A 261 -4.39 -17.85 12.85
CA TYR A 261 -4.11 -16.51 12.35
C TYR A 261 -2.96 -16.58 11.33
N PRO A 262 -3.14 -16.08 10.09
CA PRO A 262 -2.21 -16.39 9.00
C PRO A 262 -0.95 -15.51 8.98
N TYR A 263 -0.91 -14.43 9.77
CA TYR A 263 0.21 -13.47 9.76
C TYR A 263 1.08 -13.62 11.01
N LEU A 264 2.33 -13.14 10.92
CA LEU A 264 3.32 -13.25 11.99
C LEU A 264 3.22 -12.15 13.05
N LYS A 265 2.38 -11.13 12.86
CA LYS A 265 2.19 -9.99 13.78
C LYS A 265 0.78 -9.46 13.67
N LEU A 266 0.20 -9.05 14.80
CA LEU A 266 -0.97 -8.17 14.82
C LEU A 266 -0.58 -6.82 15.43
N ALA A 267 -0.79 -5.74 14.67
CA ALA A 267 -0.63 -4.37 15.15
C ALA A 267 -1.95 -3.63 14.92
N ASN A 268 -2.52 -3.05 15.99
CA ASN A 268 -3.76 -2.27 15.97
C ASN A 268 -3.55 -0.80 16.36
#